data_AF-A0A8J7VFA5-F1
#
_entry.id   AF-A0A8J7VFA5-F1
#
_cell.length_a   1.000
_cell.length_b   1.000
_cell.length_c   1.000
_cell.angle_alpha   90.00
_cell.angle_beta   90.00
_cell.angle_gamma   90.00
#
_symmetry.space_group_name_H-M   'P 1'
#
loop_
_entity.id
_entity.type
_entity.pdbx_description
1 polymer ?
#
loop_
_entity_poly.entity_id
_entity_poly.type
_entity_poly.pdbx_seq_one_letter_code
_entity_poly.pdbx_strand_id
1 'polypeptide(L)'
;MSQDPNAEFDHAVLDRIEQSPHGLMPVTPAYQDALRRLYAARQIYANADHKDGHVTARSLAQRPVFHATNLADFIAGTVGEDALEPNAAIYDRYVQSLPAEARARAESFRVPVIGKPILHRAKHGATTVHDPLHMLFLAPGAGPNPGLPGNYLHGALFHVGPDEASGAWVLQVHDAADGGAEFKTQKLADALMTLQDVLASAPFHLTELEALGFRMT
;
A
#
# COMPACT_ATOMS: atom_id res chain seq x y z
N MET A 1 10.16 34.43 -11.17
CA MET A 1 9.94 33.21 -10.36
C MET A 1 10.84 33.33 -9.15
N SER A 2 10.28 33.43 -7.95
CA SER A 2 11.09 33.44 -6.72
C SER A 2 11.68 32.05 -6.53
N GLN A 3 13.00 31.91 -6.51
CA GLN A 3 13.61 30.67 -6.05
C GLN A 3 13.20 30.45 -4.60
N ASP A 4 12.76 29.23 -4.26
CA ASP A 4 12.49 28.87 -2.87
C ASP A 4 13.82 28.97 -2.10
N PRO A 5 13.92 29.85 -1.08
CA PRO A 5 15.16 30.06 -0.34
C PRO A 5 15.63 28.81 0.42
N ASN A 6 14.75 27.80 0.61
CA ASN A 6 15.09 26.56 1.30
C ASN A 6 15.51 25.43 0.36
N ALA A 7 15.38 25.60 -0.96
CA ALA A 7 15.52 24.50 -1.92
C ALA A 7 16.87 23.77 -1.81
N GLU A 8 17.99 24.50 -1.76
CA GLU A 8 19.33 23.88 -1.67
C GLU A 8 19.52 23.09 -0.37
N PHE A 9 19.03 23.62 0.75
CA PHE A 9 19.13 22.96 2.04
C PHE A 9 18.24 21.71 2.08
N ASP A 10 17.00 21.81 1.61
CA ASP A 10 16.06 20.68 1.58
C ASP A 10 16.58 19.55 0.66
N HIS A 11 17.24 19.88 -0.47
CA HIS A 11 17.94 18.88 -1.30
C HIS A 11 19.10 18.20 -0.55
N ALA A 12 19.92 18.96 0.18
CA ALA A 12 21.00 18.39 0.97
C ALA A 12 20.48 17.46 2.08
N VAL A 13 19.31 17.77 2.68
CA VAL A 13 18.65 16.90 3.65
C VAL A 13 18.18 15.61 2.98
N LEU A 14 17.56 15.67 1.78
CA LEU A 14 17.15 14.49 1.03
C LEU A 14 18.35 13.58 0.72
N ASP A 15 19.45 14.13 0.20
CA ASP A 15 20.64 13.34 -0.13
C ASP A 15 21.27 12.71 1.13
N ARG A 16 21.19 13.40 2.27
CA ARG A 16 21.64 12.84 3.55
C ARG A 16 20.76 11.70 4.03
N ILE A 17 19.44 11.76 3.82
CA ILE A 17 18.52 10.65 4.15
C ILE A 17 18.85 9.44 3.27
N GLU A 18 19.07 9.62 1.97
CA GLU A 18 19.42 8.54 1.03
C GLU A 18 20.72 7.83 1.40
N GLN A 19 21.72 8.58 1.84
CA GLN A 19 23.03 8.05 2.22
C GLN A 19 23.02 7.43 3.63
N SER A 20 21.97 7.68 4.42
CA SER A 20 21.86 7.19 5.80
C SER A 20 21.16 5.82 5.82
N PRO A 21 21.81 4.76 6.32
CA PRO A 21 21.20 3.43 6.40
C PRO A 21 19.88 3.38 7.17
N HIS A 22 19.69 4.30 8.13
CA HIS A 22 18.50 4.37 8.97
C HIS A 22 17.70 5.66 8.78
N GLY A 23 18.13 6.55 7.87
CA GLY A 23 17.44 7.82 7.62
C GLY A 23 17.45 8.82 8.78
N LEU A 24 18.29 8.62 9.80
CA LEU A 24 18.34 9.48 10.99
C LEU A 24 18.95 10.84 10.67
N MET A 25 18.24 11.92 11.04
CA MET A 25 18.68 13.29 10.87
C MET A 25 19.06 13.97 12.20
N PRO A 26 19.95 14.98 12.18
CA PRO A 26 20.21 15.81 13.36
C PRO A 26 18.93 16.46 13.90
N VAL A 27 18.77 16.50 15.23
CA VAL A 27 17.59 17.08 15.92
C VAL A 27 17.66 18.61 16.09
N THR A 28 18.40 19.30 15.22
CA THR A 28 18.48 20.76 15.27
C THR A 28 17.21 21.40 14.70
N PRO A 29 16.83 22.63 15.12
CA PRO A 29 15.64 23.31 14.58
C PRO A 29 15.61 23.40 13.05
N ALA A 30 16.73 23.73 12.41
CA ALA A 30 16.80 23.84 10.94
C ALA A 30 16.47 22.53 10.22
N TYR A 31 17.01 21.40 10.71
CA TYR A 31 16.68 20.08 10.15
C TYR A 31 15.22 19.69 10.40
N GLN A 32 14.67 19.99 11.57
CA GLN A 32 13.26 19.74 11.87
C GLN A 32 12.33 20.57 10.96
N ASP A 33 12.70 21.81 10.67
CA ASP A 33 11.97 22.67 9.74
C ASP A 33 12.00 22.12 8.31
N ALA A 34 13.16 21.65 7.86
CA ALA A 34 13.30 20.99 6.56
C ALA A 34 12.49 19.70 6.48
N LEU A 35 12.56 18.83 7.50
CA LEU A 35 11.74 17.61 7.55
C LEU A 35 10.26 17.95 7.44
N ARG A 36 9.76 18.96 8.18
CA ARG A 36 8.35 19.39 8.09
C ARG A 36 7.96 19.83 6.68
N ARG A 37 8.81 20.60 5.99
CA ARG A 37 8.58 21.00 4.59
C ARG A 37 8.59 19.80 3.64
N LEU A 38 9.57 18.91 3.77
CA LEU A 38 9.70 17.72 2.95
C LEU A 38 8.53 16.74 3.14
N TYR A 39 8.03 16.58 4.37
CA TYR A 39 6.82 15.81 4.66
C TYR A 39 5.58 16.44 4.01
N ALA A 40 5.42 17.76 4.14
CA ALA A 40 4.30 18.48 3.52
C ALA A 40 4.34 18.38 1.98
N ALA A 41 5.54 18.35 1.40
CA ALA A 41 5.77 18.16 -0.03
C ALA A 41 5.79 16.68 -0.48
N ARG A 42 5.52 15.72 0.43
CA ARG A 42 5.52 14.28 0.15
C ARG A 42 6.83 13.75 -0.46
N GLN A 43 7.94 14.42 -0.15
CA GLN A 43 9.27 14.00 -0.59
C GLN A 43 9.94 13.00 0.36
N ILE A 44 9.45 12.91 1.59
CA ILE A 44 9.88 11.94 2.59
C ILE A 44 8.70 11.33 3.34
N TYR A 45 8.94 10.16 3.93
CA TYR A 45 8.02 9.40 4.75
C TYR A 45 8.73 8.93 6.03
N ALA A 46 7.96 8.60 7.06
CA ALA A 46 8.50 7.95 8.26
C ALA A 46 9.01 6.54 7.88
N ASN A 47 10.21 6.18 8.32
CA ASN A 47 10.79 4.88 8.03
C ASN A 47 10.08 3.79 8.85
N ALA A 48 9.57 2.76 8.19
CA ALA A 48 8.87 1.66 8.84
C ALA A 48 9.80 0.81 9.71
N ASP A 49 11.07 0.71 9.35
CA ASP A 49 12.06 -0.20 9.97
C ASP A 49 12.89 0.47 11.06
N HIS A 50 12.91 1.81 11.08
CA HIS A 50 13.73 2.58 12.00
C HIS A 50 12.93 3.69 12.68
N LYS A 51 12.82 3.59 14.01
CA LYS A 51 12.20 4.63 14.83
C LYS A 51 12.90 5.97 14.60
N ASP A 52 12.09 7.02 14.41
CA ASP A 52 12.54 8.39 14.12
C ASP A 52 13.37 8.51 12.82
N GLY A 53 13.44 7.45 12.02
CA GLY A 53 14.08 7.44 10.71
C GLY A 53 13.16 7.97 9.62
N HIS A 54 13.77 8.37 8.51
CA HIS A 54 13.07 8.84 7.33
C HIS A 54 13.46 8.05 6.09
N VAL A 55 12.58 8.00 5.09
CA VAL A 55 12.86 7.45 3.77
C VAL A 55 12.34 8.44 2.72
N THR A 56 13.05 8.58 1.60
CA THR A 56 12.63 9.49 0.53
C THR A 56 11.59 8.83 -0.38
N ALA A 57 10.74 9.65 -1.00
CA ALA A 57 9.86 9.20 -2.08
C ALA A 57 10.65 8.60 -3.26
N ARG A 58 11.84 9.16 -3.54
CA ARG A 58 12.75 8.67 -4.59
C ARG A 58 13.20 7.24 -4.35
N SER A 59 13.60 6.91 -3.12
CA SER A 59 13.99 5.54 -2.72
C SER A 59 12.80 4.58 -2.78
N LEU A 60 11.63 5.02 -2.30
CA LEU A 60 10.41 4.21 -2.36
C LEU A 60 9.93 3.95 -3.80
N ALA A 61 10.08 4.91 -4.71
CA ALA A 61 9.69 4.76 -6.12
C ALA A 61 10.51 3.72 -6.88
N GLN A 62 11.69 3.33 -6.37
CA GLN A 62 12.51 2.26 -6.95
C GLN A 62 12.11 0.87 -6.42
N ARG A 63 11.22 0.80 -5.42
CA ARG A 63 10.78 -0.45 -4.82
C ARG A 63 9.71 -1.13 -5.69
N PRO A 64 9.69 -2.47 -5.75
CA PRO A 64 8.66 -3.18 -6.49
C PRO A 64 7.29 -2.98 -5.85
N VAL A 65 6.24 -3.07 -6.67
CA VAL A 65 4.86 -3.24 -6.21
C VAL A 65 4.53 -4.73 -6.30
N PHE A 66 3.79 -5.26 -5.33
CA PHE A 66 3.37 -6.66 -5.31
C PHE A 66 1.88 -6.77 -5.54
N HIS A 67 1.48 -7.48 -6.58
CA HIS A 67 0.10 -7.88 -6.87
C HIS A 67 0.16 -9.22 -7.61
N ALA A 68 -0.98 -9.86 -7.89
CA ALA A 68 -1.00 -11.10 -8.67
C ALA A 68 -0.23 -10.92 -9.99
N THR A 69 0.72 -11.80 -10.27
CA THR A 69 1.57 -11.77 -11.48
C THR A 69 0.76 -11.88 -12.77
N ASN A 70 -0.39 -12.56 -12.71
CA ASN A 70 -1.36 -12.70 -13.78
C ASN A 70 -2.55 -11.73 -13.66
N LEU A 71 -2.40 -10.61 -12.94
CA LEU A 71 -3.42 -9.56 -12.84
C LEU A 71 -3.82 -9.01 -14.22
N ALA A 72 -2.85 -8.80 -15.12
CA ALA A 72 -3.14 -8.30 -16.46
C ALA A 72 -4.02 -9.28 -17.27
N ASP A 73 -3.74 -10.58 -17.17
CA ASP A 73 -4.53 -11.63 -17.82
C ASP A 73 -5.95 -11.71 -17.23
N PHE A 74 -6.09 -11.49 -15.92
CA PHE A 74 -7.38 -11.44 -15.25
C PHE A 74 -8.21 -10.24 -15.71
N ILE A 75 -7.60 -9.05 -15.78
CA ILE A 75 -8.25 -7.83 -16.29
C ILE A 75 -8.66 -8.00 -17.76
N ALA A 76 -7.86 -8.71 -18.56
CA ALA A 76 -8.18 -9.03 -19.95
C ALA A 76 -9.27 -10.12 -20.09
N GLY A 77 -9.69 -10.77 -19.00
CA GLY A 77 -10.64 -11.88 -19.00
C GLY A 77 -10.09 -13.18 -19.58
N THR A 78 -8.75 -13.29 -19.71
CA THR A 78 -8.07 -14.49 -20.23
C THR A 78 -7.98 -15.59 -19.17
N VAL A 79 -7.92 -15.21 -17.89
CA VAL A 79 -7.96 -16.14 -16.75
C VAL A 79 -9.10 -15.76 -15.80
N GLY A 80 -9.70 -16.78 -15.18
CA GLY A 80 -10.71 -16.59 -14.14
C GLY A 80 -10.10 -16.39 -12.75
N GLU A 81 -10.96 -16.14 -11.76
CA GLU A 81 -10.59 -15.88 -10.37
C GLU A 81 -9.80 -17.04 -9.75
N ASP A 82 -10.19 -18.29 -10.05
CA ASP A 82 -9.53 -19.51 -9.57
C ASP A 82 -8.08 -19.68 -10.05
N ALA A 83 -7.70 -18.94 -11.09
CA ALA A 83 -6.36 -19.00 -11.68
C ALA A 83 -5.45 -17.87 -11.17
N LEU A 84 -5.98 -16.87 -10.45
CA LEU A 84 -5.17 -15.78 -9.91
C LEU A 84 -4.12 -16.30 -8.92
N GLU A 85 -2.95 -15.67 -8.94
CA GLU A 85 -1.91 -15.95 -7.96
C GLU A 85 -2.45 -15.82 -6.52
N PRO A 86 -2.33 -16.86 -5.67
CA PRO A 86 -2.82 -16.80 -4.30
C PRO A 86 -2.15 -15.69 -3.49
N ASN A 87 -2.89 -15.03 -2.60
CA ASN A 87 -2.38 -13.97 -1.72
C ASN A 87 -1.13 -14.40 -0.92
N ALA A 88 -1.03 -15.68 -0.55
CA ALA A 88 0.16 -16.21 0.11
C ALA A 88 1.42 -16.13 -0.75
N ALA A 89 1.32 -16.42 -2.04
CA ALA A 89 2.45 -16.33 -2.97
C ALA A 89 2.85 -14.87 -3.24
N ILE A 90 1.86 -13.96 -3.33
CA ILE A 90 2.11 -12.51 -3.42
C ILE A 90 2.90 -12.04 -2.19
N TYR A 91 2.47 -12.44 -0.99
CA TYR A 91 3.14 -12.09 0.26
C TYR A 91 4.53 -12.71 0.38
N ASP A 92 4.73 -13.94 -0.11
CA ASP A 92 6.04 -14.60 -0.13
C ASP A 92 7.06 -13.80 -0.96
N ARG A 93 6.66 -13.30 -2.13
CA ARG A 93 7.52 -12.44 -2.96
C ARG A 93 7.89 -11.14 -2.23
N TYR A 94 6.93 -10.54 -1.53
CA TYR A 94 7.18 -9.38 -0.67
C TYR A 94 8.23 -9.70 0.40
N VAL A 95 8.03 -10.76 1.20
CA VAL A 95 8.97 -11.12 2.27
C VAL A 95 10.37 -11.42 1.72
N GLN A 96 10.45 -12.12 0.59
CA GLN A 96 11.74 -12.45 -0.05
C GLN A 96 12.49 -11.21 -0.55
N SER A 97 11.77 -10.16 -0.93
CA SER A 97 12.37 -8.89 -1.39
C SER A 97 13.05 -8.09 -0.25
N LEU A 98 12.73 -8.39 1.01
CA LEU A 98 13.23 -7.65 2.15
C LEU A 98 14.64 -8.10 2.59
N PRO A 99 15.42 -7.20 3.22
CA PRO A 99 16.63 -7.56 3.97
C PRO A 99 16.33 -8.62 5.05
N ALA A 100 17.31 -9.46 5.35
CA ALA A 100 17.13 -10.62 6.23
C ALA A 100 16.60 -10.23 7.63
N GLU A 101 17.08 -9.12 8.17
CA GLU A 101 16.67 -8.55 9.45
C GLU A 101 15.19 -8.11 9.49
N ALA A 102 14.61 -7.74 8.35
CA ALA A 102 13.23 -7.28 8.24
C ALA A 102 12.23 -8.42 8.02
N ARG A 103 12.69 -9.58 7.53
CA ARG A 103 11.82 -10.72 7.18
C ARG A 103 11.05 -11.27 8.37
N ALA A 104 11.69 -11.44 9.53
CA ALA A 104 11.03 -11.97 10.72
C ALA A 104 9.88 -11.05 11.19
N ARG A 105 10.07 -9.73 11.10
CA ARG A 105 9.01 -8.77 11.39
C ARG A 105 7.91 -8.82 10.34
N ALA A 106 8.24 -8.89 9.06
CA ALA A 106 7.25 -9.02 7.99
C ALA A 106 6.39 -10.29 8.18
N GLU A 107 6.99 -11.40 8.57
CA GLU A 107 6.27 -12.65 8.85
C GLU A 107 5.25 -12.52 9.99
N SER A 108 5.49 -11.66 10.99
CA SER A 108 4.50 -11.41 12.06
C SER A 108 3.19 -10.77 11.57
N PHE A 109 3.22 -10.10 10.40
CA PHE A 109 2.04 -9.49 9.77
C PHE A 109 1.34 -10.42 8.76
N ARG A 110 1.86 -11.63 8.51
CA ARG A 110 1.37 -12.51 7.45
C ARG A 110 -0.13 -12.80 7.57
N VAL A 111 -0.57 -13.20 8.77
CA VAL A 111 -1.97 -13.56 9.03
C VAL A 111 -2.92 -12.38 8.85
N PRO A 112 -2.69 -11.19 9.45
CA PRO A 112 -3.58 -10.05 9.24
C PRO A 112 -3.56 -9.52 7.79
N VAL A 113 -2.41 -9.55 7.09
CA VAL A 113 -2.28 -8.96 5.75
C VAL A 113 -2.85 -9.83 4.64
N ILE A 114 -2.56 -11.14 4.64
CA ILE A 114 -3.11 -12.06 3.63
C ILE A 114 -4.64 -12.13 3.77
N GLY A 115 -5.15 -11.86 4.97
CA GLY A 115 -6.55 -11.97 5.31
C GLY A 115 -7.02 -13.43 5.31
N LYS A 116 -8.30 -13.60 5.64
CA LYS A 116 -9.05 -14.82 5.31
C LYS A 116 -10.07 -14.41 4.23
N PRO A 117 -10.27 -15.23 3.18
CA PRO A 117 -11.36 -15.00 2.24
C PRO A 117 -12.67 -14.75 3.01
N ILE A 118 -13.41 -13.71 2.66
CA ILE A 118 -14.66 -13.39 3.34
C ILE A 118 -15.69 -14.41 2.88
N LEU A 119 -15.84 -15.51 3.60
CA LEU A 119 -16.84 -16.52 3.27
C LEU A 119 -18.23 -15.96 3.59
N HIS A 120 -18.98 -15.54 2.56
CA HIS A 120 -20.40 -15.25 2.70
C HIS A 120 -21.12 -16.55 3.13
N ARG A 121 -21.53 -16.62 4.40
CA ARG A 121 -22.31 -17.77 4.89
C ARG A 121 -23.61 -17.87 4.11
N ALA A 122 -23.82 -19.01 3.43
CA ALA A 122 -25.13 -19.36 2.90
C ALA A 122 -26.16 -19.39 4.04
N LYS A 123 -27.27 -18.65 3.88
CA LYS A 123 -28.45 -18.85 4.74
C LYS A 123 -29.03 -20.23 4.41
N HIS A 124 -29.22 -21.04 5.45
CA HIS A 124 -29.92 -22.34 5.50
C HIS A 124 -30.25 -23.01 4.14
N GLY A 125 -29.43 -24.00 3.74
CA GLY A 125 -29.76 -24.95 2.67
C GLY A 125 -29.34 -24.55 1.25
N ALA A 126 -28.79 -23.35 1.05
CA ALA A 126 -28.19 -22.95 -0.23
C ALA A 126 -26.69 -23.33 -0.30
N THR A 127 -26.21 -23.54 -1.53
CA THR A 127 -24.77 -23.68 -1.84
C THR A 127 -23.99 -22.49 -1.30
N THR A 128 -22.83 -22.76 -0.68
CA THR A 128 -21.86 -21.73 -0.28
C THR A 128 -21.55 -20.86 -1.49
N VAL A 129 -21.93 -19.58 -1.44
CA VAL A 129 -21.52 -18.60 -2.44
C VAL A 129 -20.14 -18.12 -1.99
N HIS A 130 -19.11 -18.47 -2.77
CA HIS A 130 -17.78 -17.93 -2.56
C HIS A 130 -17.82 -16.41 -2.79
N ASP A 131 -17.07 -15.65 -1.99
CA ASP A 131 -16.70 -14.29 -2.38
C ASP A 131 -15.99 -14.41 -3.74
N PRO A 132 -16.50 -13.77 -4.80
CA PRO A 132 -15.98 -13.98 -6.15
C PRO A 132 -14.47 -13.72 -6.19
N LEU A 133 -13.97 -12.72 -5.45
CA LEU A 133 -12.55 -12.39 -5.50
C LEU A 133 -12.08 -11.75 -4.18
N HIS A 134 -10.93 -12.19 -3.67
CA HIS A 134 -10.18 -11.49 -2.62
C HIS A 134 -8.71 -11.42 -3.00
N MET A 135 -8.27 -10.29 -3.56
CA MET A 135 -6.94 -10.12 -4.11
C MET A 135 -6.10 -9.13 -3.29
N LEU A 136 -4.99 -9.62 -2.75
CA LEU A 136 -3.97 -8.82 -2.07
C LEU A 136 -3.10 -8.04 -3.06
N PHE A 137 -2.71 -6.83 -2.66
CA PHE A 137 -1.56 -6.13 -3.21
C PHE A 137 -0.78 -5.40 -2.11
N LEU A 138 0.49 -5.09 -2.37
CA LEU A 138 1.34 -4.27 -1.52
C LEU A 138 2.02 -3.21 -2.39
N ALA A 139 1.98 -1.96 -1.93
CA ALA A 139 2.57 -0.83 -2.63
C ALA A 139 3.50 -0.04 -1.68
N PRO A 140 4.64 0.47 -2.14
CA PRO A 140 5.47 1.38 -1.35
C PRO A 140 4.67 2.62 -0.94
N GLY A 141 4.79 3.05 0.31
CA GLY A 141 4.06 4.20 0.80
C GLY A 141 4.10 4.34 2.33
N ALA A 142 3.23 5.21 2.84
CA ALA A 142 3.05 5.40 4.27
C ALA A 142 1.62 5.86 4.62
N GLY A 143 1.23 5.69 5.88
CA GLY A 143 -0.03 6.18 6.41
C GLY A 143 0.18 7.07 7.64
N PRO A 144 -0.91 7.34 8.38
CA PRO A 144 -0.83 7.91 9.73
C PRO A 144 0.13 7.13 10.65
N ASN A 145 0.22 5.82 10.45
CA ASN A 145 1.22 4.96 11.09
C ASN A 145 2.25 4.48 10.06
N PRO A 146 3.44 4.04 10.53
CA PRO A 146 4.40 3.39 9.65
C PRO A 146 3.79 2.18 8.95
N GLY A 147 4.18 1.97 7.69
CA GLY A 147 3.77 0.79 6.92
C GLY A 147 4.41 -0.50 7.45
N LEU A 148 4.15 -1.59 6.74
CA LEU A 148 4.86 -2.86 6.90
C LEU A 148 6.37 -2.66 6.63
N PRO A 149 7.23 -3.61 7.08
CA PRO A 149 8.65 -3.54 6.84
C PRO A 149 9.02 -3.21 5.40
N GLY A 150 9.98 -2.30 5.21
CA GLY A 150 10.31 -1.74 3.91
C GLY A 150 9.33 -0.67 3.39
N ASN A 151 8.51 -0.07 4.26
CA ASN A 151 7.56 0.99 3.93
C ASN A 151 6.51 0.56 2.90
N TYR A 152 5.86 -0.58 3.17
CA TYR A 152 4.75 -1.06 2.34
C TYR A 152 3.41 -0.83 3.01
N LEU A 153 2.46 -0.31 2.25
CA LEU A 153 1.04 -0.40 2.55
C LEU A 153 0.51 -1.71 1.99
N HIS A 154 -0.46 -2.33 2.65
CA HIS A 154 -1.15 -3.50 2.11
C HIS A 154 -2.58 -3.14 1.76
N GLY A 155 -3.07 -3.69 0.66
CA GLY A 155 -4.44 -3.46 0.23
C GLY A 155 -5.09 -4.72 -0.32
N ALA A 156 -6.41 -4.69 -0.38
CA ALA A 156 -7.20 -5.78 -0.91
C ALA A 156 -8.34 -5.27 -1.79
N LEU A 157 -8.56 -5.95 -2.91
CA LEU A 157 -9.78 -5.84 -3.71
C LEU A 157 -10.68 -7.04 -3.39
N PHE A 158 -11.90 -6.78 -2.96
CA PHE A 158 -12.87 -7.83 -2.65
C PHE A 158 -14.30 -7.39 -2.90
N HIS A 159 -15.22 -8.35 -2.98
CA HIS A 159 -16.64 -8.08 -3.11
C HIS A 159 -17.35 -8.18 -1.76
N VAL A 160 -18.28 -7.25 -1.50
CA VAL A 160 -19.11 -7.26 -0.29
C VAL A 160 -20.57 -7.26 -0.68
N GLY A 161 -21.23 -8.39 -0.49
CA GLY A 161 -22.67 -8.51 -0.73
C GLY A 161 -23.08 -9.95 -1.00
N PRO A 162 -24.40 -10.24 -1.05
CA PRO A 162 -24.87 -11.60 -1.29
C PRO A 162 -24.65 -12.07 -2.73
N ASP A 163 -24.56 -11.14 -3.69
CA ASP A 163 -24.34 -11.39 -5.12
C ASP A 163 -23.76 -10.14 -5.80
N GLU A 164 -23.19 -10.29 -7.00
CA GLU A 164 -22.61 -9.18 -7.77
C GLU A 164 -23.62 -8.09 -8.15
N ALA A 165 -24.90 -8.41 -8.23
CA ALA A 165 -25.93 -7.46 -8.68
C ALA A 165 -26.37 -6.49 -7.56
N SER A 166 -26.19 -6.87 -6.30
CA SER A 166 -26.62 -6.10 -5.12
C SER A 166 -25.48 -5.77 -4.15
N GLY A 167 -24.30 -6.36 -4.33
CA GLY A 167 -23.11 -6.09 -3.55
C GLY A 167 -22.31 -4.88 -4.04
N ALA A 168 -21.10 -4.73 -3.53
CA ALA A 168 -20.18 -3.69 -3.94
C ALA A 168 -18.75 -4.24 -3.98
N TRP A 169 -18.00 -3.79 -4.97
CA TRP A 169 -16.56 -3.95 -5.04
C TRP A 169 -15.88 -2.93 -4.14
N VAL A 170 -15.02 -3.41 -3.26
CA VAL A 170 -14.32 -2.63 -2.25
C VAL A 170 -12.82 -2.78 -2.47
N LEU A 171 -12.16 -1.63 -2.57
CA LEU A 171 -10.71 -1.53 -2.61
C LEU A 171 -10.25 -0.85 -1.32
N GLN A 172 -9.50 -1.56 -0.49
CA GLN A 172 -8.94 -1.04 0.75
C GLN A 172 -7.42 -0.95 0.68
N VAL A 173 -6.85 0.04 1.36
CA VAL A 173 -5.41 0.20 1.56
C VAL A 173 -5.16 0.57 3.02
N HIS A 174 -4.22 -0.11 3.68
CA HIS A 174 -3.94 0.01 5.09
C HIS A 174 -2.44 0.16 5.38
N ASP A 175 -2.13 0.93 6.42
CA ASP A 175 -0.83 0.88 7.08
C ASP A 175 -0.75 -0.30 8.07
N ALA A 176 0.37 -0.46 8.78
CA ALA A 176 0.59 -1.62 9.64
C ALA A 176 -0.30 -1.66 10.91
N ALA A 177 -1.02 -0.58 11.21
CA ALA A 177 -1.87 -0.45 12.38
C ALA A 177 -3.35 -0.23 12.01
N ASP A 178 -3.76 -0.72 10.84
CA ASP A 178 -5.11 -0.63 10.28
C ASP A 178 -5.59 0.83 10.06
N GLY A 179 -4.67 1.80 9.99
CA GLY A 179 -4.99 3.12 9.46
C GLY A 179 -5.27 2.98 7.96
N GLY A 180 -6.49 3.34 7.52
CA GLY A 180 -7.00 2.84 6.25
C GLY A 180 -7.61 3.90 5.33
N ALA A 181 -7.73 3.51 4.06
CA ALA A 181 -8.45 4.21 3.02
C ALA A 181 -9.31 3.20 2.25
N GLU A 182 -10.53 3.59 1.88
CA GLU A 182 -11.48 2.72 1.20
C GLU A 182 -12.12 3.41 -0.03
N PHE A 183 -12.15 2.68 -1.14
CA PHE A 183 -12.93 2.99 -2.33
C PHE A 183 -14.01 1.93 -2.52
N LYS A 184 -15.21 2.35 -2.93
CA LYS A 184 -16.38 1.48 -3.12
C LYS A 184 -17.08 1.80 -4.43
N THR A 185 -17.36 0.76 -5.23
CA THR A 185 -18.12 0.86 -6.48
C THR A 185 -19.00 -0.36 -6.69
N GLN A 186 -19.98 -0.26 -7.59
CA GLN A 186 -20.86 -1.37 -7.98
C GLN A 186 -20.28 -2.21 -9.13
N LYS A 187 -19.21 -1.74 -9.79
CA LYS A 187 -18.66 -2.39 -10.98
C LYS A 187 -17.23 -2.86 -10.74
N LEU A 188 -16.97 -4.14 -11.03
CA LEU A 188 -15.62 -4.72 -10.96
C LEU A 188 -14.63 -3.94 -11.85
N ALA A 189 -15.05 -3.57 -13.06
CA ALA A 189 -14.21 -2.82 -13.99
C ALA A 189 -13.70 -1.49 -13.42
N ASP A 190 -14.57 -0.73 -12.73
CA ASP A 190 -14.20 0.54 -12.10
C ASP A 190 -13.23 0.30 -10.92
N ALA A 191 -13.43 -0.79 -10.17
CA ALA A 191 -12.54 -1.16 -9.07
C ALA A 191 -11.15 -1.61 -9.57
N LEU A 192 -11.10 -2.37 -10.66
CA LEU A 192 -9.85 -2.80 -11.30
C LEU A 192 -9.08 -1.63 -11.92
N MET A 193 -9.79 -0.70 -12.56
CA MET A 193 -9.18 0.55 -13.06
C MET A 193 -8.59 1.37 -11.91
N THR A 194 -9.35 1.54 -10.83
CA THR A 194 -8.87 2.26 -9.63
C THR A 194 -7.68 1.54 -8.99
N LEU A 195 -7.67 0.20 -8.96
CA LEU A 195 -6.52 -0.59 -8.50
C LEU A 195 -5.28 -0.28 -9.36
N GLN A 196 -5.40 -0.24 -10.69
CA GLN A 196 -4.28 0.11 -11.56
C GLN A 196 -3.75 1.52 -11.29
N ASP A 197 -4.65 2.49 -11.08
CA ASP A 197 -4.26 3.87 -10.74
C ASP A 197 -3.53 3.95 -9.39
N VAL A 198 -3.98 3.20 -8.38
CA VAL A 198 -3.29 3.09 -7.08
C VAL A 198 -1.90 2.49 -7.24
N LEU A 199 -1.76 1.37 -7.96
CA LEU A 199 -0.47 0.72 -8.18
C LEU A 199 0.50 1.62 -8.96
N ALA A 200 0.00 2.37 -9.95
CA ALA A 200 0.79 3.31 -10.75
C ALA A 200 1.17 4.59 -10.01
N SER A 201 0.42 4.96 -8.96
CA SER A 201 0.68 6.16 -8.16
C SER A 201 1.70 5.93 -7.04
N ALA A 202 2.15 4.69 -6.81
CA ALA A 202 3.12 4.41 -5.77
C ALA A 202 4.49 5.08 -6.07
N PRO A 203 5.15 5.68 -5.06
CA PRO A 203 4.77 5.72 -3.66
C PRO A 203 3.82 6.88 -3.32
N PHE A 204 2.94 6.66 -2.33
CA PHE A 204 2.02 7.68 -1.85
C PHE A 204 1.83 7.60 -0.33
N HIS A 205 1.36 8.69 0.25
CA HIS A 205 0.71 8.70 1.56
C HIS A 205 -0.76 8.31 1.44
N LEU A 206 -1.34 7.58 2.40
CA LEU A 206 -2.76 7.15 2.36
C LEU A 206 -3.74 8.30 2.06
N THR A 207 -3.54 9.47 2.65
CA THR A 207 -4.40 10.64 2.43
C THR A 207 -4.36 11.17 1.00
N GLU A 208 -3.33 10.83 0.20
CA GLU A 208 -3.27 11.23 -1.21
C GLU A 208 -4.27 10.43 -2.07
N LEU A 209 -4.72 9.26 -1.59
CA LEU A 209 -5.74 8.46 -2.25
C LEU A 209 -7.12 9.14 -2.29
N GLU A 210 -7.34 10.20 -1.51
CA GLU A 210 -8.54 11.04 -1.62
C GLU A 210 -8.70 11.61 -3.04
N ALA A 211 -7.59 11.91 -3.73
CA ALA A 211 -7.60 12.37 -5.12
C ALA A 211 -8.11 11.29 -6.10
N LEU A 212 -8.04 10.01 -5.71
CA LEU A 212 -8.59 8.86 -6.43
C LEU A 212 -10.00 8.47 -5.93
N GLY A 213 -10.61 9.29 -5.07
CA GLY A 213 -11.97 9.06 -4.56
C GLY A 213 -12.04 8.11 -3.36
N PHE A 214 -10.93 7.80 -2.70
CA PHE A 214 -10.92 7.03 -1.46
C PHE A 214 -11.44 7.87 -0.29
N ARG A 215 -12.07 7.20 0.68
CA ARG A 215 -12.46 7.76 1.97
C ARG A 215 -11.54 7.20 3.05
N MET A 216 -10.99 8.05 3.90
CA MET A 216 -10.21 7.61 5.05
C MET A 216 -11.11 6.89 6.07
N THR A 217 -10.61 5.82 6.67
CA THR A 217 -11.36 4.95 7.61
C THR A 217 -10.68 4.86 8.96
#